data_AF-A0A2P2ICM7-F1
#
_entry.id   AF-A0A2P2ICM7-F1
#
_cell.length_a   1.000
_cell.length_b   1.000
_cell.length_c   1.000
_cell.angle_alpha   90.00
_cell.angle_beta   90.00
_cell.angle_gamma   90.00
#
_symmetry.space_group_name_H-M   'P 1'
#
loop_
_entity.id
_entity.type
_entity.pdbx_description
1 polymer ?
#
loop_
_entity_poly.entity_id
_entity_poly.type
_entity_poly.pdbx_seq_one_letter_code
_entity_poly.pdbx_strand_id
1 'polypeptide(L)'
;HEGFTNWPSNVSFGWNAMDIGPNRDLVGDLADAIRKTTPHIHFGLYHSLFEWFNPLYLGDKEKEFQRNHFVTTKTMPELVELVENYQPDIIWSDGSTGPDWYWNSTIFLAWLFNDSPVKDTVVVNDRWGDGISCKHGSFYTCSDRYNPEVVQPHKWENCMTLDKHSWGYRRNAQVSD
;
A
#
# COMPACT_ATOMS: atom_id res chain seq x y z
N HIS A 1 -0.91 -0.86 -9.08
CA HIS A 1 -2.28 -0.46 -9.46
C HIS A 1 -2.99 -1.46 -10.39
N GLU A 2 -2.34 -2.49 -10.95
CA GLU A 2 -3.04 -3.44 -11.84
C GLU A 2 -3.96 -4.43 -11.10
N GLY A 3 -3.91 -4.46 -9.76
CA GLY A 3 -4.76 -5.30 -8.91
C GLY A 3 -4.29 -6.73 -8.72
N PHE A 4 -3.13 -7.11 -9.25
CA PHE A 4 -2.55 -8.43 -9.02
C PHE A 4 -1.95 -8.51 -7.62
N THR A 5 -2.42 -9.46 -6.80
CA THR A 5 -1.87 -9.65 -5.45
C THR A 5 -0.73 -10.66 -5.45
N ASN A 6 0.38 -10.31 -4.80
CA ASN A 6 1.54 -11.20 -4.63
C ASN A 6 1.36 -12.25 -3.52
N TRP A 7 0.16 -12.32 -2.96
CA TRP A 7 -0.25 -13.24 -1.91
C TRP A 7 -1.62 -13.86 -2.27
N PRO A 8 -2.01 -15.00 -1.68
CA PRO A 8 -3.29 -15.67 -1.96
C PRO A 8 -4.47 -14.94 -1.32
N SER A 9 -4.78 -13.73 -1.77
CA SER A 9 -5.90 -12.95 -1.24
C SER A 9 -7.24 -13.60 -1.56
N ASN A 10 -8.15 -13.69 -0.58
CA ASN A 10 -9.47 -14.30 -0.77
C ASN A 10 -10.39 -13.43 -1.64
N VAL A 11 -10.07 -12.15 -1.80
CA VAL A 11 -10.84 -11.19 -2.62
C VAL A 11 -10.17 -10.88 -3.96
N SER A 12 -9.16 -11.67 -4.33
CA SER A 12 -8.43 -11.60 -5.62
C SER A 12 -8.45 -12.92 -6.37
N PHE A 13 -9.58 -13.64 -6.31
CA PHE A 13 -9.69 -14.97 -6.90
C PHE A 13 -9.37 -14.96 -8.40
N GLY A 14 -8.44 -15.83 -8.81
CA GLY A 14 -7.98 -15.95 -10.19
C GLY A 14 -7.07 -14.83 -10.68
N TRP A 15 -6.68 -13.88 -9.82
CA TRP A 15 -5.77 -12.78 -10.15
C TRP A 15 -4.76 -12.52 -9.02
N ASN A 16 -4.08 -13.58 -8.60
CA ASN A 16 -3.04 -13.55 -7.58
C ASN A 16 -1.93 -14.58 -7.84
N ALA A 17 -0.79 -14.43 -7.17
CA ALA A 17 0.41 -15.26 -7.37
C ALA A 17 0.26 -16.74 -7.00
N MET A 18 -0.76 -17.09 -6.19
CA MET A 18 -1.06 -18.48 -5.85
C MET A 18 -1.95 -19.13 -6.91
N ASP A 19 -3.02 -18.46 -7.33
CA ASP A 19 -3.96 -19.00 -8.31
C ASP A 19 -3.36 -19.04 -9.73
N ILE A 20 -2.53 -18.05 -10.07
CA ILE A 20 -1.89 -17.95 -11.38
C ILE A 20 -0.41 -17.56 -11.26
N GLY A 21 0.40 -18.07 -12.18
CA GLY A 21 1.83 -17.75 -12.24
C GLY A 21 2.66 -18.59 -11.27
N PRO A 22 3.31 -18.01 -10.23
CA PRO A 22 4.28 -18.72 -9.40
C PRO A 22 3.74 -19.89 -8.56
N ASN A 23 2.43 -19.95 -8.31
CA ASN A 23 1.80 -20.89 -7.36
C ASN A 23 2.42 -20.80 -5.96
N ARG A 24 2.63 -19.57 -5.47
CA ARG A 24 3.38 -19.29 -4.25
C ARG A 24 2.91 -18.01 -3.56
N ASP A 25 2.90 -18.01 -2.23
CA ASP A 25 2.69 -16.80 -1.42
C ASP A 25 4.01 -16.01 -1.31
N LEU A 26 4.26 -15.14 -2.28
CA LEU A 26 5.51 -14.38 -2.36
C LEU A 26 5.67 -13.42 -1.18
N VAL A 27 4.56 -12.87 -0.65
CA VAL A 27 4.60 -11.95 0.48
C VAL A 27 4.98 -12.70 1.75
N GLY A 28 4.31 -13.82 2.04
CA GLY A 28 4.61 -14.65 3.20
C GLY A 28 6.04 -15.19 3.18
N ASP A 29 6.47 -15.74 2.04
CA ASP A 29 7.83 -16.26 1.88
C ASP A 29 8.90 -15.20 2.09
N LEU A 30 8.69 -13.97 1.60
CA LEU A 30 9.62 -12.87 1.80
C LEU A 30 9.64 -12.39 3.26
N ALA A 31 8.47 -12.26 3.88
CA ALA A 31 8.35 -11.87 5.28
C ALA A 31 9.09 -12.84 6.20
N ASP A 32 8.88 -14.15 6.02
CA ASP A 32 9.54 -15.20 6.79
C ASP A 32 11.05 -15.20 6.58
N ALA A 33 11.51 -15.03 5.34
CA ALA A 33 12.93 -14.94 5.03
C ALA A 33 13.60 -13.75 5.71
N ILE A 34 13.00 -12.56 5.65
CA ILE A 34 13.53 -11.34 6.29
C ILE A 34 13.61 -11.52 7.80
N ARG A 35 12.53 -11.98 8.43
CA ARG A 35 12.49 -12.20 9.89
C ARG A 35 13.52 -13.22 10.35
N LYS A 36 13.69 -14.30 9.59
CA LYS A 36 14.62 -15.40 9.92
C LYS A 36 16.09 -15.03 9.70
N THR A 37 16.39 -14.32 8.62
CA THR A 37 17.79 -14.09 8.19
C THR A 37 18.32 -12.72 8.59
N THR A 38 17.45 -11.74 8.77
CA THR A 38 17.80 -10.35 9.08
C THR A 38 16.86 -9.79 10.14
N PRO A 39 16.91 -10.28 11.40
CA PRO A 39 15.96 -9.89 12.45
C PRO A 39 16.03 -8.41 12.89
N HIS A 40 17.02 -7.66 12.39
CA HIS A 40 17.18 -6.22 12.61
C HIS A 40 16.56 -5.37 11.48
N ILE A 41 16.03 -6.00 10.43
CA ILE A 41 15.33 -5.33 9.33
C ILE A 41 13.82 -5.45 9.60
N HIS A 42 13.15 -4.30 9.63
CA HIS A 42 11.70 -4.22 9.72
C HIS A 42 11.05 -4.55 8.38
N PHE A 43 9.91 -5.23 8.42
CA PHE A 43 9.19 -5.64 7.22
C PHE A 43 7.94 -4.79 7.02
N GLY A 44 7.89 -4.05 5.91
CA GLY A 44 6.76 -3.20 5.53
C GLY A 44 6.09 -3.69 4.25
N LEU A 45 4.83 -3.30 4.05
CA LEU A 45 4.04 -3.64 2.87
C LEU A 45 3.50 -2.39 2.19
N TYR A 46 3.65 -2.35 0.87
CA TYR A 46 2.99 -1.39 -0.02
C TYR A 46 1.63 -1.94 -0.44
N HIS A 47 0.60 -1.10 -0.42
CA HIS A 47 -0.72 -1.41 -0.99
C HIS A 47 -1.21 -0.25 -1.86
N SER A 48 -1.66 -0.59 -3.06
CA SER A 48 -2.31 0.34 -3.98
C SER A 48 -3.79 0.34 -3.69
N LEU A 49 -4.32 1.43 -3.13
CA LEU A 49 -5.73 1.49 -2.71
C LEU A 49 -6.68 1.27 -3.88
N PHE A 50 -6.33 1.75 -5.08
CA PHE A 50 -7.12 1.57 -6.30
C PHE A 50 -6.59 0.51 -7.26
N GLU A 51 -7.45 0.09 -8.19
CA GLU A 51 -7.13 -0.80 -9.30
C GLU A 51 -7.55 -0.21 -10.64
N TRP A 52 -6.66 -0.22 -11.64
CA TRP A 52 -6.93 0.39 -12.96
C TRP A 52 -8.15 -0.20 -13.67
N PHE A 53 -8.34 -1.52 -13.57
CA PHE A 53 -9.26 -2.27 -14.41
C PHE A 53 -10.42 -2.90 -13.64
N ASN A 54 -10.48 -2.69 -12.32
CA ASN A 54 -11.55 -3.28 -11.51
C ASN A 54 -12.89 -2.59 -11.79
N PRO A 55 -13.91 -3.33 -12.27
CA PRO A 55 -15.20 -2.74 -12.61
C PRO A 55 -15.87 -2.03 -11.43
N LEU A 56 -15.63 -2.48 -10.19
CA LEU A 56 -16.18 -1.84 -9.00
C LEU A 56 -15.53 -0.46 -8.78
N TYR A 57 -14.20 -0.36 -8.93
CA TYR A 57 -13.50 0.92 -8.80
C TYR A 57 -13.94 1.89 -9.90
N LEU A 58 -14.01 1.40 -11.16
CA LEU A 58 -14.47 2.21 -12.29
C LEU A 58 -15.91 2.70 -12.08
N GLY A 59 -16.79 1.84 -11.55
CA GLY A 59 -18.17 2.19 -11.22
C GLY A 59 -18.27 3.23 -10.10
N ASP A 60 -17.50 3.08 -9.02
CA ASP A 60 -17.44 4.07 -7.94
C ASP A 60 -16.89 5.41 -8.44
N LYS A 61 -15.84 5.38 -9.28
CA LYS A 61 -15.24 6.56 -9.90
C LYS A 61 -16.19 7.28 -10.84
N GLU A 62 -16.97 6.56 -11.64
CA GLU A 62 -18.02 7.14 -12.52
C GLU A 62 -19.09 7.87 -11.70
N LYS A 63 -19.32 7.43 -10.46
CA LYS A 63 -20.22 8.10 -9.50
C LYS A 63 -19.49 9.07 -8.58
N GLU A 64 -18.33 9.58 -9.00
CA GLU A 64 -17.56 10.60 -8.26
C GLU A 64 -17.28 10.18 -6.81
N PHE A 65 -17.01 8.89 -6.61
CA PHE A 65 -16.75 8.29 -5.31
C PHE A 65 -17.89 8.45 -4.29
N GLN A 66 -19.12 8.73 -4.73
CA GLN A 66 -20.32 8.82 -3.88
C GLN A 66 -20.80 7.47 -3.33
N ARG A 67 -20.11 6.38 -3.68
CA ARG A 67 -20.31 5.00 -3.22
C ARG A 67 -18.95 4.38 -3.01
N ASN A 68 -18.85 3.39 -2.13
CA ASN A 68 -17.60 2.74 -1.74
C ASN A 68 -17.65 1.23 -1.93
N HIS A 69 -18.29 0.76 -3.00
CA HIS A 69 -18.50 -0.68 -3.22
C HIS A 69 -17.16 -1.40 -3.45
N PHE A 70 -16.26 -0.80 -4.23
CA PHE A 70 -14.91 -1.31 -4.40
C PHE A 70 -14.15 -1.37 -3.08
N VAL A 71 -14.18 -0.29 -2.30
CA VAL A 71 -13.44 -0.22 -1.04
C VAL A 71 -13.92 -1.27 -0.04
N THR A 72 -15.24 -1.44 0.10
CA THR A 72 -15.83 -2.38 1.06
C THR A 72 -15.69 -3.85 0.66
N THR A 73 -15.55 -4.16 -0.63
CA THR A 73 -15.48 -5.54 -1.13
C THR A 73 -14.08 -6.00 -1.52
N LYS A 74 -13.17 -5.04 -1.78
CA LYS A 74 -11.84 -5.31 -2.34
C LYS A 74 -10.73 -4.72 -1.48
N THR A 75 -10.59 -3.38 -1.46
CA THR A 75 -9.46 -2.70 -0.80
C THR A 75 -9.40 -3.00 0.70
N MET A 76 -10.53 -2.90 1.42
CA MET A 76 -10.54 -3.09 2.87
C MET A 76 -10.26 -4.52 3.33
N PRO A 77 -10.92 -5.54 2.77
CA PRO A 77 -10.56 -6.92 3.08
C PRO A 77 -9.08 -7.21 2.83
N GLU A 78 -8.50 -6.73 1.73
CA GLU A 78 -7.06 -6.91 1.46
C GLU A 78 -6.17 -6.27 2.51
N LEU A 79 -6.45 -5.02 2.90
CA LEU A 79 -5.65 -4.33 3.91
C LEU A 79 -5.70 -5.06 5.27
N VAL A 80 -6.88 -5.57 5.66
CA VAL A 80 -7.02 -6.38 6.88
C VAL A 80 -6.28 -7.71 6.74
N GLU A 81 -6.41 -8.41 5.60
CA GLU A 81 -5.68 -9.65 5.32
C GLU A 81 -4.16 -9.44 5.43
N LEU A 82 -3.62 -8.35 4.87
CA LEU A 82 -2.20 -8.07 4.92
C LEU A 82 -1.71 -7.91 6.37
N VAL A 83 -2.48 -7.19 7.18
CA VAL A 83 -2.15 -6.93 8.58
C VAL A 83 -2.24 -8.20 9.43
N GLU A 84 -3.33 -8.94 9.31
CA GLU A 84 -3.57 -10.17 10.09
C GLU A 84 -2.58 -11.29 9.72
N ASN A 85 -2.35 -11.51 8.43
CA ASN A 85 -1.54 -12.63 7.96
C ASN A 85 -0.04 -12.34 8.08
N TYR A 86 0.38 -11.11 7.79
CA TYR A 86 1.79 -10.79 7.65
C TYR A 86 2.33 -9.86 8.72
N GLN A 87 1.50 -9.23 9.55
CA GLN A 87 1.91 -8.38 10.67
C GLN A 87 3.09 -7.44 10.31
N PRO A 88 2.92 -6.56 9.30
CA PRO A 88 3.99 -5.66 8.87
C PRO A 88 4.18 -4.51 9.87
N ASP A 89 5.41 -4.02 9.95
CA ASP A 89 5.78 -2.83 10.72
C ASP A 89 5.39 -1.52 9.99
N ILE A 90 5.10 -1.59 8.69
CA ILE A 90 4.68 -0.45 7.87
C ILE A 90 3.54 -0.87 6.95
N ILE A 91 2.45 -0.10 6.93
CA ILE A 91 1.49 -0.12 5.82
C ILE A 91 1.66 1.17 5.01
N TRP A 92 2.16 1.02 3.79
CA TRP A 92 2.45 2.12 2.88
C TRP A 92 1.37 2.17 1.79
N SER A 93 0.45 3.12 1.90
CA SER A 93 -0.67 3.26 0.96
C SER A 93 -0.31 4.10 -0.26
N ASP A 94 -0.96 3.85 -1.38
CA ASP A 94 -0.80 4.68 -2.59
C ASP A 94 -2.06 4.70 -3.44
N GLY A 95 -2.11 5.65 -4.39
CA GLY A 95 -3.18 5.71 -5.37
C GLY A 95 -4.55 6.05 -4.76
N SER A 96 -4.53 6.91 -3.75
CA SER A 96 -5.68 7.31 -2.94
C SER A 96 -6.50 8.45 -3.55
N THR A 97 -6.61 8.54 -4.87
CA THR A 97 -7.47 9.55 -5.52
C THR A 97 -8.92 9.39 -5.07
N GLY A 98 -9.47 10.42 -4.44
CA GLY A 98 -10.77 10.41 -3.79
C GLY A 98 -10.67 10.77 -2.31
N PRO A 99 -11.78 11.19 -1.68
CA PRO A 99 -11.75 11.61 -0.29
C PRO A 99 -11.47 10.43 0.66
N ASP A 100 -10.89 10.72 1.82
CA ASP A 100 -10.54 9.74 2.87
C ASP A 100 -11.74 8.88 3.33
N TRP A 101 -12.95 9.45 3.32
CA TRP A 101 -14.17 8.72 3.65
C TRP A 101 -14.56 7.69 2.58
N TYR A 102 -14.27 7.93 1.30
CA TYR A 102 -14.51 6.91 0.24
C TYR A 102 -13.63 5.70 0.52
N TRP A 103 -12.36 5.96 0.82
CA TRP A 103 -11.36 4.96 1.18
C TRP A 103 -11.57 4.35 2.57
N ASN A 104 -12.61 4.74 3.32
CA ASN A 104 -12.82 4.35 4.72
C ASN A 104 -11.53 4.45 5.57
N SER A 105 -10.62 5.37 5.24
CA SER A 105 -9.25 5.33 5.77
C SER A 105 -9.20 5.57 7.26
N THR A 106 -10.03 6.47 7.78
CA THR A 106 -10.14 6.70 9.23
C THR A 106 -10.62 5.47 10.00
N ILE A 107 -11.49 4.66 9.40
CA ILE A 107 -11.99 3.40 10.01
C ILE A 107 -10.86 2.37 10.06
N PHE A 108 -10.17 2.16 8.94
CA PHE A 108 -9.06 1.21 8.89
C PHE A 108 -7.92 1.62 9.82
N LEU A 109 -7.51 2.89 9.78
CA LEU A 109 -6.42 3.40 10.63
C LEU A 109 -6.80 3.35 12.13
N ALA A 110 -8.06 3.63 12.48
CA ALA A 110 -8.50 3.49 13.86
C ALA A 110 -8.40 2.03 14.35
N TRP A 111 -8.83 1.06 13.53
CA TRP A 111 -8.64 -0.35 13.85
C TRP A 111 -7.16 -0.74 13.90
N LEU A 112 -6.36 -0.29 12.94
CA LEU A 112 -4.94 -0.58 12.83
C LEU A 112 -4.18 -0.17 14.10
N PHE A 113 -4.44 1.04 14.62
CA PHE A 113 -3.73 1.57 15.79
C PHE A 113 -4.33 1.19 17.14
N ASN A 114 -5.56 0.69 17.20
CA ASN A 114 -6.20 0.35 18.48
C ASN A 114 -6.32 -1.17 18.73
N ASP A 115 -6.59 -1.94 17.69
CA ASP A 115 -7.08 -3.32 17.82
C ASP A 115 -6.26 -4.36 17.05
N SER A 116 -5.53 -3.95 16.01
CA SER A 116 -4.76 -4.88 15.18
C SER A 116 -3.62 -5.59 15.92
N PRO A 117 -3.12 -6.73 15.43
CA PRO A 117 -1.97 -7.43 16.03
C PRO A 117 -0.66 -6.63 16.01
N VAL A 118 -0.58 -5.55 15.21
CA VAL A 118 0.63 -4.71 15.05
C VAL A 118 0.46 -3.30 15.62
N LYS A 119 -0.61 -3.04 16.35
CA LYS A 119 -0.99 -1.70 16.84
C LYS A 119 0.11 -0.96 17.60
N ASP A 120 1.00 -1.68 18.29
CA ASP A 120 2.05 -1.11 19.12
C ASP A 120 3.30 -0.71 18.32
N THR A 121 3.45 -1.18 17.07
CA THR A 121 4.67 -0.99 16.27
C THR A 121 4.43 -0.41 14.88
N VAL A 122 3.24 -0.63 14.30
CA VAL A 122 2.96 -0.24 12.92
C VAL A 122 3.03 1.27 12.73
N VAL A 123 3.56 1.69 11.58
CA VAL A 123 3.50 3.07 11.12
C VAL A 123 2.92 3.15 9.72
N VAL A 124 2.32 4.30 9.38
CA VAL A 124 1.73 4.52 8.05
C VAL A 124 2.24 5.81 7.42
N ASN A 125 2.29 5.83 6.10
CA ASN A 125 2.56 7.04 5.33
C ASN A 125 1.35 8.00 5.32
N ASP A 126 1.44 9.05 4.51
CA ASP A 126 0.45 10.14 4.42
C ASP A 126 -0.41 10.13 3.15
N ARG A 127 -0.66 8.94 2.58
CA ARG A 127 -1.34 8.79 1.28
C ARG A 127 -2.71 8.13 1.40
N TRP A 128 -3.50 8.55 2.38
CA TRP A 128 -4.80 7.93 2.71
C TRP A 128 -6.03 8.70 2.19
N GLY A 129 -5.87 9.54 1.17
CA GLY A 129 -6.97 10.27 0.54
C GLY A 129 -6.56 11.65 0.03
N ASP A 130 -7.49 12.30 -0.65
CA ASP A 130 -7.32 13.65 -1.16
C ASP A 130 -7.07 14.65 -0.01
N GLY A 131 -6.04 15.48 -0.17
CA GLY A 131 -5.70 16.53 0.80
C GLY A 131 -5.04 16.04 2.09
N ILE A 132 -4.69 14.75 2.19
CA ILE A 132 -4.05 14.13 3.36
C ILE A 132 -2.52 14.25 3.35
N SER A 133 -1.93 14.24 2.16
CA SER A 133 -0.47 14.29 2.01
C SER A 133 0.15 15.56 2.60
N CYS A 134 1.32 15.42 3.21
CA CYS A 134 2.00 16.38 4.09
C CYS A 134 1.20 16.83 5.32
N LYS A 135 0.14 16.13 5.73
CA LYS A 135 -0.70 16.54 6.89
C LYS A 135 -0.94 15.44 7.91
N HIS A 136 -1.34 14.24 7.46
CA HIS A 136 -1.66 13.14 8.38
C HIS A 136 -0.96 11.86 7.98
N GLY A 137 -0.32 11.21 8.96
CA GLY A 137 0.46 9.97 8.79
C GLY A 137 1.49 9.88 9.91
N SER A 138 2.02 8.69 10.17
CA SER A 138 3.14 8.52 11.12
C SER A 138 4.41 9.18 10.59
N PHE A 139 4.54 9.25 9.26
CA PHE A 139 5.56 10.01 8.55
C PHE A 139 5.01 10.56 7.23
N TYR A 140 5.63 11.61 6.72
CA TYR A 140 5.20 12.26 5.48
C TYR A 140 6.01 11.81 4.28
N THR A 141 5.33 11.53 3.18
CA THR A 141 5.94 11.31 1.87
C THR A 141 5.70 12.49 0.95
N CYS A 142 4.63 13.29 1.14
CA CYS A 142 4.31 14.52 0.43
C CYS A 142 4.07 14.41 -1.09
N SER A 143 5.06 13.92 -1.82
CA SER A 143 5.02 13.64 -3.26
C SER A 143 6.04 12.56 -3.59
N ASP A 144 5.95 11.98 -4.78
CA ASP A 144 7.02 11.09 -5.26
C ASP A 144 8.36 11.83 -5.28
N ARG A 145 9.43 11.13 -4.84
CA ARG A 145 10.79 11.68 -4.76
C ARG A 145 10.90 12.94 -3.91
N TYR A 146 10.07 13.06 -2.87
CA TYR A 146 10.06 14.21 -1.98
C TYR A 146 11.43 14.43 -1.34
N ASN A 147 11.99 15.63 -1.56
CA ASN A 147 13.21 16.09 -0.94
C ASN A 147 12.97 17.53 -0.45
N PRO A 148 12.79 17.75 0.87
CA PRO A 148 12.48 19.07 1.39
C PRO A 148 13.64 20.07 1.33
N GLU A 149 14.88 19.62 1.10
CA GLU A 149 16.12 20.41 1.12
C GLU A 149 16.43 21.16 2.44
N VAL A 150 15.49 21.15 3.38
CA VAL A 150 15.57 21.78 4.71
C VAL A 150 15.10 20.80 5.78
N VAL A 151 15.56 21.00 7.01
CA VAL A 151 15.17 20.18 8.17
C VAL A 151 13.66 20.27 8.39
N GLN A 152 13.01 19.12 8.48
CA GLN A 152 11.57 19.01 8.73
C GLN A 152 11.27 18.81 10.22
N PRO A 153 10.21 19.42 10.74
CA PRO A 153 9.79 19.23 12.13
C PRO A 153 9.09 17.87 12.36
N HIS A 154 8.50 17.30 11.30
CA HIS A 154 7.85 15.99 11.33
C HIS A 154 8.72 14.94 10.63
N LYS A 155 8.56 13.67 11.02
CA LYS A 155 9.21 12.55 10.33
C LYS A 155 8.72 12.46 8.88
N TRP A 156 9.63 12.14 7.97
CA TRP A 156 9.35 12.04 6.55
C TRP A 156 10.21 10.96 5.91
N GLU A 157 9.78 10.49 4.74
CA GLU A 157 10.45 9.46 3.95
C GLU A 157 10.60 9.94 2.50
N ASN A 158 11.78 9.69 1.92
CA ASN A 158 12.01 9.84 0.48
C ASN A 158 12.07 8.45 -0.17
N CYS A 159 11.11 8.16 -1.04
CA CYS A 159 11.23 7.05 -1.98
C CYS A 159 11.75 7.58 -3.31
N MET A 160 12.86 7.02 -3.81
CA MET A 160 13.45 7.38 -5.09
C MET A 160 13.77 6.15 -5.94
N THR A 161 13.81 6.35 -7.26
CA THR A 161 14.09 5.31 -8.24
C THR A 161 15.54 5.40 -8.73
N LEU A 162 16.13 4.25 -9.07
CA LEU A 162 17.38 4.19 -9.84
C LEU A 162 17.10 4.53 -11.31
N ASP A 163 16.05 3.94 -11.88
CA ASP A 163 15.59 4.28 -13.22
C ASP A 163 14.84 5.62 -13.19
N LYS A 164 15.20 6.57 -14.06
CA LYS A 164 14.54 7.87 -14.17
C LYS A 164 13.07 7.78 -14.56
N HIS A 165 12.66 6.70 -15.20
CA HIS A 165 11.36 6.55 -15.84
C HIS A 165 10.45 5.52 -15.16
N SER A 166 10.96 4.64 -14.31
CA SER A 166 10.19 3.50 -13.80
C SER A 166 10.48 3.17 -12.34
N TRP A 167 9.42 2.81 -11.61
CA TRP A 167 9.51 2.11 -10.33
C TRP A 167 9.70 0.60 -10.50
N GLY A 168 9.03 0.03 -11.50
CA GLY A 168 9.12 -1.39 -11.85
C GLY A 168 10.29 -1.69 -12.79
N TYR A 169 10.55 -2.98 -13.02
CA TYR A 169 11.57 -3.41 -13.97
C TYR A 169 11.28 -2.89 -15.38
N ARG A 170 12.29 -2.25 -15.99
CA ARG A 170 12.27 -1.82 -17.38
C ARG A 170 13.48 -2.37 -18.13
N ARG A 171 13.23 -3.28 -19.08
CA ARG A 171 14.30 -3.97 -19.84
C ARG A 171 15.24 -3.04 -20.60
N ASN A 172 14.77 -1.86 -21.00
CA ASN A 172 15.56 -0.89 -21.76
C ASN A 172 16.11 0.27 -20.91
N ALA A 173 16.24 0.08 -19.59
CA ALA A 173 16.96 1.01 -18.72
C ALA A 173 18.38 1.27 -19.25
N GLN A 174 18.82 2.52 -19.17
CA GLN A 174 20.11 2.99 -19.67
C GLN A 174 21.03 3.30 -18.49
N VAL A 175 22.35 3.22 -18.70
CA VAL A 175 23.35 3.59 -17.68
C VAL A 175 23.24 5.07 -17.29
N SER A 176 22.72 5.91 -18.18
CA SER A 176 22.50 7.33 -17.93
C SER A 176 21.24 7.64 -17.13
N ASP A 177 20.42 6.63 -16.81
CA ASP A 177 19.34 6.76 -15.84
C ASP A 177 19.94 6.87 -14.43
#